data_AF-A0A6V7PXT4-F1
#
_entry.id   AF-A0A6V7PXT4-F1
#
_cell.length_a   1.000
_cell.length_b   1.000
_cell.length_c   1.000
_cell.angle_alpha   90.00
_cell.angle_beta   90.00
_cell.angle_gamma   90.00
#
_symmetry.space_group_name_H-M   'P 1'
#
loop_
_entity.id
_entity.type
_entity.pdbx_description
1 polymer ?
#
loop_
_entity_poly.entity_id
_entity_poly.type
_entity_poly.pdbx_seq_one_letter_code
_entity_poly.pdbx_strand_id
1 'polypeptide(L)'
;MSTITKNQCRGIERECVTRYNQAAIVYNSELSQEIQRLNNTLPGSKVVYIDMYTPIIVDMIQRPSAYGFEVINRGCCGTGIYEVTLTCNRFTAPPCEDVSKFLFWDTYHPTEKAYNILMGQVIQRYGPLLS
;
A
#
# COMPACT_ATOMS: atom_id res chain seq x y z
N MET A 1 6.98 -8.52 17.55
CA MET A 1 7.11 -9.26 16.28
C MET A 1 5.89 -8.96 15.44
N SER A 2 6.01 -7.98 14.55
CA SER A 2 4.89 -7.52 13.72
C SER A 2 4.76 -8.45 12.52
N THR A 3 3.63 -9.15 12.45
CA THR A 3 3.30 -10.07 11.36
C THR A 3 3.11 -9.29 10.07
N ILE A 4 4.19 -9.17 9.30
CA ILE A 4 4.14 -8.67 7.92
C ILE A 4 3.52 -9.78 7.09
N THR A 5 2.20 -9.91 7.07
CA THR A 5 1.54 -10.65 6.00
C THR A 5 0.07 -10.37 5.99
N LYS A 6 -0.40 -9.88 4.84
CA LYS A 6 -1.60 -10.31 4.12
C LYS A 6 -1.90 -9.23 3.10
N ASN A 7 -1.79 -9.56 1.81
CA ASN A 7 -2.72 -9.14 0.76
C ASN A 7 -2.08 -8.55 -0.51
N GLN A 8 -1.11 -9.25 -1.13
CA GLN A 8 -1.01 -9.18 -2.59
C GLN A 8 -2.12 -10.06 -3.19
N CYS A 9 -3.33 -9.50 -3.29
CA CYS A 9 -4.47 -10.24 -3.82
C CYS A 9 -4.78 -9.83 -5.25
N ARG A 10 -4.91 -10.84 -6.13
CA ARG A 10 -5.06 -10.71 -7.59
C ARG A 10 -6.31 -11.46 -8.05
N GLY A 11 -6.74 -11.21 -9.29
CA GLY A 11 -7.92 -11.83 -9.89
C GLY A 11 -9.23 -11.15 -9.49
N ILE A 12 -10.33 -11.60 -10.09
CA ILE A 12 -11.68 -11.03 -9.93
C ILE A 12 -12.14 -11.10 -8.46
N GLU A 13 -11.78 -12.19 -7.76
CA GLU A 13 -12.16 -12.42 -6.37
C GLU A 13 -11.15 -11.82 -5.38
N ARG A 14 -10.07 -11.18 -5.86
CA ARG A 14 -8.96 -10.69 -5.02
C ARG A 14 -8.53 -11.77 -4.02
N GLU A 15 -8.28 -12.97 -4.52
CA GLU A 15 -7.67 -14.02 -3.71
C GLU A 15 -6.20 -13.71 -3.50
N CYS A 16 -5.74 -13.94 -2.27
CA CYS A 16 -4.39 -13.55 -1.88
C CYS A 16 -3.39 -14.58 -2.36
N VAL A 17 -2.42 -14.13 -3.15
CA VAL A 17 -1.47 -15.02 -3.79
C VAL A 17 -0.40 -15.39 -2.78
N THR A 18 -0.51 -16.59 -2.20
CA THR A 18 0.36 -17.10 -1.13
C THR A 18 1.85 -16.93 -1.45
N ARG A 19 2.26 -17.24 -2.69
CA ARG A 19 3.66 -17.12 -3.12
C ARG A 19 4.20 -15.69 -2.98
N TYR A 20 3.44 -14.68 -3.40
CA TYR A 20 3.88 -13.28 -3.31
C TYR A 20 3.88 -12.78 -1.87
N ASN A 21 2.86 -13.16 -1.11
CA ASN A 21 2.81 -12.86 0.32
C ASN A 21 4.02 -13.45 1.07
N GLN A 22 4.42 -14.68 0.74
CA GLN A 22 5.57 -15.32 1.38
C GLN A 22 6.90 -14.69 0.97
N ALA A 23 7.04 -14.30 -0.29
CA ALA A 23 8.21 -13.53 -0.72
C ALA A 23 8.29 -12.17 0.01
N ALA A 24 7.17 -11.49 0.20
CA ALA A 24 7.12 -10.21 0.92
C ALA A 24 7.48 -10.35 2.42
N ILE A 25 7.05 -11.44 3.08
CA ILE A 25 7.47 -11.76 4.46
C ILE A 25 8.99 -11.84 4.54
N VAL A 26 9.58 -12.68 3.68
CA VAL A 26 11.03 -12.93 3.71
C VAL A 26 11.78 -11.65 3.43
N TYR A 27 11.41 -10.92 2.37
CA TYR A 27 12.05 -9.66 2.01
C TYR A 27 12.03 -8.65 3.17
N ASN A 28 10.88 -8.45 3.82
CA ASN A 28 10.79 -7.49 4.90
C ASN A 28 11.53 -7.93 6.17
N SER A 29 11.64 -9.24 6.42
CA SER A 29 12.47 -9.79 7.51
C SER A 29 13.95 -9.50 7.30
N GLU A 30 14.46 -9.72 6.09
CA GLU A 30 15.86 -9.45 5.75
C GLU A 30 16.15 -7.94 5.72
N LEU A 31 15.22 -7.13 5.19
CA LEU A 31 15.35 -5.68 5.17
C LEU A 31 15.46 -5.09 6.58
N SER A 32 14.68 -5.58 7.54
CA SER A 32 14.74 -5.13 8.94
C SER A 32 16.11 -5.42 9.57
N GLN A 33 16.68 -6.60 9.29
CA GLN A 33 18.02 -6.96 9.78
C GLN A 33 19.09 -6.07 9.16
N GLU A 34 19.00 -5.79 7.86
CA GLU A 34 19.96 -4.95 7.17
C GLU A 34 19.90 -3.49 7.63
N ILE A 35 18.71 -2.96 7.90
CA ILE A 35 18.55 -1.61 8.48
C ILE A 35 19.23 -1.52 9.86
N GLN A 36 19.11 -2.55 10.70
CA GLN A 36 19.83 -2.60 11.98
C GLN A 36 21.34 -2.64 11.78
N ARG A 37 21.82 -3.45 10.83
CA ARG A 37 23.24 -3.52 10.49
C ARG A 37 23.78 -2.16 10.03
N LEU A 38 23.06 -1.47 9.14
CA LEU A 38 23.45 -0.15 8.63
C LEU A 38 23.51 0.89 9.75
N ASN A 39 22.52 0.94 10.65
CA ASN A 39 22.55 1.84 11.80
C ASN A 39 23.75 1.61 12.73
N ASN A 40 24.24 0.36 12.83
CA ASN A 40 25.42 0.03 13.63
C ASN A 40 26.74 0.30 12.90
N THR A 41 26.75 0.31 11.57
CA THR A 41 27.97 0.36 10.75
C THR A 41 28.24 1.74 10.16
N LEU A 42 27.24 2.62 10.08
CA LEU A 42 27.35 3.95 9.47
C LEU A 42 27.16 5.06 10.52
N PRO A 43 28.23 5.46 11.22
CA PRO A 43 28.19 6.59 12.15
C PRO A 43 27.65 7.85 11.49
N GLY A 44 26.78 8.58 12.18
CA GLY A 44 26.18 9.82 11.68
C GLY A 44 25.04 9.64 10.68
N SER A 45 24.68 8.40 10.33
CA SER A 45 23.49 8.10 9.51
C SER A 45 22.37 7.53 10.37
N LYS A 46 21.13 7.84 10.00
CA LYS A 46 19.91 7.29 10.63
C LYS A 46 19.06 6.63 9.55
N VAL A 47 18.95 5.31 9.59
CA VAL A 47 18.14 4.53 8.65
C VAL A 47 16.88 4.08 9.39
N VAL A 48 15.72 4.49 8.90
CA VAL A 48 14.41 4.18 9.51
C VAL A 48 13.61 3.30 8.57
N TYR A 49 13.08 2.20 9.10
CA TYR A 49 12.10 1.37 8.41
C TYR A 49 10.68 1.95 8.60
N ILE A 50 9.98 2.23 7.50
CA ILE A 50 8.60 2.70 7.50
C ILE A 50 7.69 1.57 7.00
N ASP A 51 6.91 0.98 7.91
CA ASP A 51 5.87 0.03 7.54
C ASP A 51 4.57 0.78 7.22
N MET A 52 4.41 1.15 5.96
CA MET A 52 3.20 1.80 5.46
C MET A 52 2.05 0.82 5.21
N TYR A 53 2.32 -0.48 5.18
CA TYR A 53 1.37 -1.47 4.70
C TYR A 53 0.53 -2.05 5.84
N THR A 54 1.17 -2.64 6.84
CA THR A 54 0.50 -3.39 7.90
C THR A 54 -0.43 -2.55 8.78
N PRO A 55 -0.06 -1.33 9.21
CA PRO A 55 -0.92 -0.55 10.11
C PRO A 55 -1.89 0.36 9.36
N ILE A 56 -1.56 0.79 8.13
CA ILE A 56 -2.25 1.91 7.47
C ILE A 56 -3.08 1.41 6.28
N ILE A 57 -2.44 0.77 5.29
CA ILE A 57 -3.16 0.21 4.12
C ILE A 57 -4.14 -0.89 4.54
N VAL A 58 -3.71 -1.84 5.38
CA VAL A 58 -4.58 -2.94 5.84
C VAL A 58 -5.79 -2.41 6.61
N ASP A 59 -5.62 -1.35 7.40
CA ASP A 59 -6.73 -0.76 8.14
C ASP A 59 -7.74 -0.05 7.22
N MET A 60 -7.28 0.64 6.18
CA MET A 60 -8.16 1.19 5.14
C MET A 60 -8.92 0.12 4.36
N ILE A 61 -8.33 -1.07 4.18
CA ILE A 61 -8.99 -2.23 3.55
C ILE A 61 -10.04 -2.84 4.50
N GLN A 62 -9.72 -2.97 5.78
CA GLN A 62 -10.61 -3.62 6.77
C GLN A 62 -11.73 -2.71 7.26
N ARG A 63 -11.49 -1.40 7.32
CA ARG A 63 -12.45 -0.39 7.81
C ARG A 63 -12.62 0.77 6.81
N PRO A 64 -12.98 0.50 5.54
CA PRO A 64 -12.98 1.53 4.49
C PRO A 64 -13.93 2.70 4.78
N SER A 65 -15.08 2.44 5.42
CA SER A 65 -16.04 3.47 5.79
C SER A 65 -15.49 4.50 6.79
N ALA A 66 -14.57 4.09 7.68
CA ALA A 66 -13.90 5.01 8.62
C ALA A 66 -13.06 6.08 7.90
N TYR A 67 -12.68 5.80 6.65
CA TYR A 67 -11.89 6.68 5.78
C TYR A 67 -12.72 7.24 4.61
N GLY A 68 -14.03 6.97 4.60
CA GLY A 68 -14.94 7.38 3.54
C GLY A 68 -14.66 6.70 2.20
N PHE A 69 -14.13 5.47 2.19
CA PHE A 69 -14.05 4.64 0.98
C PHE A 69 -15.27 3.72 0.89
N GLU A 70 -15.78 3.56 -0.32
CA GLU A 70 -16.89 2.67 -0.65
C GLU A 70 -16.40 1.45 -1.47
N VAL A 71 -15.33 1.62 -2.26
CA VAL A 71 -14.81 0.59 -3.16
C VAL A 71 -13.34 0.30 -2.86
N ILE A 72 -13.06 -0.95 -2.46
CA ILE A 72 -11.71 -1.43 -2.10
C ILE A 72 -11.20 -2.57 -2.97
N ASN A 73 -12.08 -3.23 -3.71
CA ASN A 73 -11.77 -4.49 -4.42
C ASN A 73 -11.43 -4.30 -5.90
N ARG A 74 -11.63 -3.10 -6.47
CA ARG A 74 -11.26 -2.76 -7.85
C ARG A 74 -10.67 -1.35 -7.93
N GLY A 75 -9.88 -1.11 -8.98
CA GLY A 75 -9.42 0.23 -9.33
C GLY A 75 -10.56 1.13 -9.83
N CYS A 76 -10.39 2.44 -9.70
CA CYS A 76 -11.26 3.42 -10.35
C CYS A 76 -11.04 3.48 -11.87
N CYS A 77 -9.84 3.15 -12.35
CA CYS A 77 -9.49 3.19 -13.76
C CYS A 77 -9.90 1.92 -14.53
N GLY A 78 -10.53 2.09 -15.69
CA GLY A 78 -10.87 0.99 -16.60
C GLY A 78 -11.89 0.03 -15.99
N THR A 79 -11.68 -1.28 -16.14
CA THR A 79 -12.46 -2.27 -15.37
C THR A 79 -12.01 -2.35 -13.91
N GLY A 80 -10.79 -1.89 -13.62
CA GLY A 80 -10.18 -1.94 -12.30
C GLY A 80 -9.66 -3.34 -11.92
N ILE A 81 -9.53 -4.25 -12.90
CA ILE A 81 -9.20 -5.68 -12.69
C ILE A 81 -7.90 -6.09 -13.37
N TYR A 82 -7.53 -5.49 -14.51
CA TYR A 82 -6.35 -5.92 -15.30
C TYR A 82 -5.47 -4.78 -15.85
N GLU A 83 -5.89 -3.52 -15.71
CA GLU A 83 -5.37 -2.34 -16.42
C GLU A 83 -4.05 -1.80 -15.86
N VAL A 84 -3.05 -2.67 -15.80
CA VAL A 84 -1.67 -2.32 -15.46
C VAL A 84 -0.94 -1.71 -16.67
N THR A 85 -1.33 -2.16 -17.86
CA THR A 85 -0.59 -1.94 -19.12
C THR A 85 -1.24 -0.89 -20.03
N LEU A 86 -2.53 -0.61 -19.87
CA LEU A 86 -3.20 0.48 -20.57
C LEU A 86 -3.08 1.75 -19.74
N THR A 87 -2.67 2.86 -20.37
CA THR A 87 -2.66 4.15 -19.70
C THR A 87 -4.09 4.51 -19.27
N CYS A 88 -4.28 4.79 -17.98
CA CYS A 88 -5.56 5.28 -17.46
C CYS A 88 -5.87 6.66 -18.05
N ASN A 89 -6.74 6.68 -19.06
CA ASN A 89 -7.22 7.90 -19.70
C ASN A 89 -8.59 7.65 -20.31
N ARG A 90 -9.29 8.74 -20.64
CA ARG A 90 -10.66 8.72 -21.17
C ARG A 90 -10.87 7.85 -22.42
N PHE A 91 -9.82 7.52 -23.16
CA PHE A 91 -9.88 6.81 -24.43
C PHE A 91 -9.57 5.32 -24.30
N THR A 92 -8.62 4.95 -23.44
CA THR A 92 -8.14 3.56 -23.33
C THR A 92 -8.60 2.85 -22.05
N ALA A 93 -8.83 3.60 -20.98
CA ALA A 93 -9.30 3.08 -19.69
C ALA A 93 -9.92 4.23 -18.89
N PRO A 94 -11.18 4.59 -19.17
CA PRO A 94 -11.82 5.75 -18.54
C PRO A 94 -11.89 5.56 -17.02
N PRO A 95 -11.68 6.63 -16.23
CA PRO A 95 -11.83 6.57 -14.78
C PRO A 95 -13.30 6.52 -14.37
N CYS A 96 -13.54 6.06 -13.15
CA CYS A 96 -14.82 6.14 -12.47
C CYS A 96 -15.25 7.60 -12.24
N GLU A 97 -16.55 7.81 -12.00
CA GLU A 97 -17.13 9.15 -11.83
C GLU A 97 -16.61 9.88 -10.57
N ASP A 98 -16.42 9.15 -9.48
CA ASP A 98 -15.97 9.70 -8.20
C ASP A 98 -14.80 8.89 -7.63
N VAL A 99 -13.59 9.36 -7.92
CA VAL A 99 -12.33 8.76 -7.46
C VAL A 99 -12.22 8.77 -5.94
N SER A 100 -12.86 9.71 -5.25
CA SER A 100 -12.74 9.88 -3.79
C SER A 100 -13.37 8.74 -2.99
N LYS A 101 -14.24 7.95 -3.63
CA LYS A 101 -14.88 6.76 -3.04
C LYS A 101 -14.02 5.50 -3.17
N PHE A 102 -12.98 5.52 -4.00
CA PHE A 102 -12.15 4.36 -4.27
C PHE A 102 -10.85 4.41 -3.47
N LEU A 103 -10.47 3.28 -2.88
CA LEU A 103 -9.17 3.12 -2.23
C LEU A 103 -8.04 3.03 -3.26
N PHE A 104 -8.29 2.36 -4.38
CA PHE A 104 -7.30 2.11 -5.43
C PHE A 104 -7.63 2.84 -6.74
N TRP A 105 -6.60 3.43 -7.33
CA TRP A 105 -6.65 4.00 -8.67
C TRP A 105 -6.69 2.91 -9.72
N ASP A 106 -5.77 1.93 -9.62
CA ASP A 106 -5.68 0.76 -10.49
C ASP A 106 -5.50 -0.52 -9.66
N THR A 107 -5.03 -1.62 -10.27
CA THR A 107 -4.87 -2.89 -9.56
C THR A 107 -3.75 -2.90 -8.51
N TYR A 108 -2.85 -1.91 -8.51
CA TYR A 108 -1.68 -1.78 -7.63
C TYR A 108 -1.65 -0.48 -6.82
N HIS A 109 -2.00 0.64 -7.43
CA HIS A 109 -1.76 1.97 -6.85
C HIS A 109 -2.99 2.49 -6.08
N PRO A 110 -2.83 2.99 -4.84
CA PRO A 110 -3.86 3.74 -4.13
C PRO A 110 -4.28 5.02 -4.86
N THR A 111 -5.46 5.55 -4.54
CA THR A 111 -5.90 6.88 -5.01
C THR A 111 -5.15 8.00 -4.27
N GLU A 112 -5.21 9.22 -4.81
CA GLU A 112 -4.64 10.39 -4.15
C GLU A 112 -5.16 10.57 -2.71
N LYS A 113 -6.47 10.40 -2.50
CA LYS A 113 -7.07 10.45 -1.15
C LYS A 113 -6.44 9.41 -0.21
N ALA A 114 -6.24 8.19 -0.69
CA ALA A 114 -5.60 7.14 0.09
C ALA A 114 -4.14 7.47 0.42
N TYR A 115 -3.39 8.02 -0.54
CA TYR A 115 -2.03 8.51 -0.30
C TYR A 115 -1.98 9.66 0.71
N ASN A 116 -2.92 10.62 0.65
CA ASN A 116 -3.00 11.73 1.60
C ASN A 116 -3.23 11.25 3.03
N ILE A 117 -4.17 10.31 3.23
CA ILE A 117 -4.41 9.69 4.54
C ILE A 117 -3.17 8.92 4.99
N LEU A 118 -2.58 8.13 4.09
CA LEU A 118 -1.41 7.33 4.40
C LEU A 118 -0.23 8.19 4.86
N MET A 119 0.08 9.24 4.11
CA MET A 119 1.20 10.12 4.43
C MET A 119 0.96 10.88 5.72
N GLY A 120 -0.29 11.30 6.00
CA GLY A 120 -0.64 11.88 7.30
C GLY A 120 -0.31 10.95 8.47
N GLN A 121 -0.67 9.67 8.37
CA GLN A 121 -0.37 8.66 9.40
C GLN A 121 1.12 8.32 9.47
N VAL A 122 1.82 8.24 8.33
CA VAL A 122 3.27 8.03 8.30
C VAL A 122 4.00 9.16 9.00
N ILE A 123 3.68 10.42 8.69
CA ILE A 123 4.30 11.59 9.32
C ILE A 123 4.01 11.60 10.82
N GLN A 124 2.77 11.32 11.24
CA GLN A 124 2.41 11.26 12.65
C GLN A 124 3.19 10.18 13.41
N ARG A 125 3.36 8.99 12.81
CA ARG A 125 3.98 7.84 13.48
C ARG A 125 5.50 7.84 13.42
N TYR A 126 6.07 8.21 12.28
CA TYR A 126 7.50 8.09 11.99
C TYR A 126 8.22 9.44 11.95
N GLY A 127 7.51 10.57 11.88
CA GLY A 127 8.11 11.91 11.94
C GLY A 127 9.07 12.11 13.12
N PRO A 128 8.70 11.71 14.36
CA PRO A 128 9.60 11.80 15.52
C PRO A 128 10.87 10.91 15.40
N LEU A 129 10.84 9.89 14.54
CA LEU A 129 12.01 9.04 14.28
C LEU A 129 12.93 9.65 13.22
N LEU A 130 12.53 10.71 12.52
CA LEU A 130 13.33 11.38 11.50
C LEU A 130 13.91 12.71 11.97
N SER A 131 13.41 13.25 13.10
CA SER A 131 14.03 14.36 13.84
C SER A 131 15.27 13.95 14.62
#